data_AF-A0A2I8F341-F1
#
_entry.id   AF-A0A2I8F341-F1
#
_cell.length_a   1.000
_cell.length_b   1.000
_cell.length_c   1.000
_cell.angle_alpha   90.00
_cell.angle_beta   90.00
_cell.angle_gamma   90.00
#
_symmetry.space_group_name_H-M   'P 1'
#
loop_
_entity.id
_entity.type
_entity.pdbx_description
1 polymer ?
#
loop_
_entity_poly.entity_id
_entity_poly.type
_entity_poly.pdbx_seq_one_letter_code
_entity_poly.pdbx_strand_id
1 'polypeptide(L)'
;MESEHFSGWHLNDGASDQAIAKLKKQLSFSLPTDYLSFLREHDGGEGFLGQNYLMLWKAEELVTFNREYEVSEYAPGLFLFGSDGGGEAYAFDTRSSSMNVVRVPFIGMDLAYATPIANGFSQFLSVLTL
;
A
#
# COMPACT_ATOMS: atom_id res chain seq x y z
N MET A 1 -11.15 -13.92 24.21
CA MET A 1 -10.35 -12.69 24.40
C MET A 1 -9.37 -12.62 23.24
N GLU A 2 -9.92 -12.55 22.02
CA GLU A 2 -9.18 -12.54 20.73
C GLU A 2 -9.77 -11.47 19.78
N SER A 3 -10.67 -10.61 20.29
CA SER A 3 -11.43 -9.64 19.49
C SER A 3 -10.96 -8.19 19.64
N GLU A 4 -9.91 -7.93 20.42
CA GLU A 4 -9.44 -6.55 20.69
C GLU A 4 -8.30 -6.08 19.77
N HIS A 5 -7.71 -6.96 18.95
CA HIS A 5 -6.59 -6.57 18.07
C HIS A 5 -6.99 -6.00 16.70
N PHE A 6 -8.28 -6.04 16.36
CA PHE A 6 -8.83 -5.52 15.09
C PHE A 6 -10.01 -4.57 15.31
N SER A 7 -10.15 -3.98 16.50
CA SER A 7 -11.24 -3.02 16.77
C SER A 7 -11.03 -1.76 15.94
N GLY A 8 -11.67 -1.71 14.77
CA GLY A 8 -11.67 -0.56 13.88
C GLY A 8 -11.08 -0.79 12.50
N TRP A 9 -10.50 -1.96 12.22
CA TRP A 9 -10.06 -2.31 10.86
C TRP A 9 -11.25 -2.76 10.01
N HIS A 10 -11.65 -1.94 9.04
CA HIS A 10 -12.70 -2.25 8.08
C HIS A 10 -12.10 -2.68 6.75
N LEU A 11 -12.30 -3.95 6.40
CA LEU A 11 -11.90 -4.50 5.11
C LEU A 11 -13.05 -4.34 4.11
N ASN A 12 -12.70 -3.92 2.90
CA ASN A 12 -13.65 -3.93 1.79
C ASN A 12 -13.92 -5.37 1.33
N ASP A 13 -14.98 -5.56 0.55
CA ASP A 13 -15.15 -6.76 -0.26
C ASP A 13 -13.96 -6.91 -1.24
N GLY A 14 -13.70 -8.14 -1.67
CA GLY A 14 -12.61 -8.46 -2.59
C GLY A 14 -12.73 -7.79 -3.96
N ALA A 15 -11.58 -7.44 -4.54
CA ALA A 15 -11.49 -6.83 -5.86
C ALA A 15 -11.93 -7.82 -6.94
N SER A 16 -12.64 -7.33 -7.95
CA SER A 16 -12.98 -8.16 -9.11
C SER A 16 -11.73 -8.58 -9.89
N ASP A 17 -11.76 -9.75 -10.52
CA ASP A 17 -10.69 -10.20 -11.42
C ASP A 17 -10.43 -9.19 -12.55
N GLN A 18 -11.47 -8.48 -13.00
CA GLN A 18 -11.34 -7.43 -13.99
C GLN A 18 -10.53 -6.23 -13.47
N ALA A 19 -10.78 -5.79 -12.24
CA ALA A 19 -10.02 -4.71 -11.60
C ALA A 19 -8.55 -5.09 -11.44
N ILE A 20 -8.28 -6.30 -10.94
CA ILE A 20 -6.90 -6.82 -10.82
C ILE A 20 -6.21 -6.93 -12.18
N ALA A 21 -6.90 -7.46 -13.20
CA ALA A 21 -6.35 -7.58 -14.55
C ALA A 21 -6.06 -6.21 -15.18
N LYS A 22 -6.93 -5.21 -14.94
CA LYS A 22 -6.75 -3.84 -15.41
C LYS A 22 -5.54 -3.19 -14.74
N LEU A 23 -5.45 -3.27 -13.41
CA LEU A 23 -4.31 -2.78 -12.63
C LEU A 23 -2.99 -3.34 -13.18
N LYS A 24 -2.89 -4.67 -13.32
CA LYS A 24 -1.68 -5.32 -13.86
C LYS A 24 -1.30 -4.85 -15.26
N LYS A 25 -2.29 -4.56 -16.13
CA LYS A 25 -2.03 -4.08 -17.50
C LYS A 25 -1.54 -2.62 -17.53
N GLN A 26 -1.84 -1.83 -16.50
CA GLN A 26 -1.45 -0.42 -16.44
C GLN A 26 -0.05 -0.22 -15.86
N LEU A 27 0.52 -1.22 -15.19
CA LEU A 27 1.84 -1.15 -14.58
C LEU A 27 2.91 -1.76 -15.48
N SER A 28 4.10 -1.14 -15.49
CA SER A 28 5.28 -1.65 -16.18
C SER A 28 6.09 -2.66 -15.34
N PHE A 29 5.64 -2.93 -14.11
CA PHE A 29 6.24 -3.86 -13.15
C PHE A 29 5.17 -4.80 -12.58
N SER A 30 5.61 -5.87 -11.93
CA SER A 30 4.72 -6.83 -11.26
C SER A 30 4.60 -6.50 -9.78
N LEU A 31 3.38 -6.38 -9.28
CA LEU A 31 3.11 -6.26 -7.85
C LEU A 31 3.38 -7.58 -7.11
N PRO A 32 3.72 -7.54 -5.82
CA PRO A 32 3.87 -8.74 -4.99
C PRO A 32 2.64 -9.63 -5.01
N THR A 33 2.84 -10.94 -5.08
CA THR A 33 1.73 -11.91 -5.16
C THR A 33 0.86 -11.87 -3.91
N ASP A 34 1.45 -11.70 -2.73
CA ASP A 34 0.73 -11.61 -1.46
C ASP A 34 -0.16 -10.36 -1.39
N TYR A 35 0.31 -9.22 -1.91
CA TYR A 35 -0.51 -8.01 -2.05
C TYR A 35 -1.67 -8.21 -3.06
N LEU A 36 -1.42 -8.86 -4.19
CA LEU A 36 -2.47 -9.18 -5.16
C LEU A 36 -3.49 -10.19 -4.63
N SER A 37 -3.07 -11.13 -3.79
CA SER A 37 -3.99 -12.03 -3.09
C SER A 37 -4.82 -11.26 -2.08
N PHE A 38 -4.19 -10.38 -1.29
CA PHE A 38 -4.90 -9.49 -0.37
C PHE A 38 -5.99 -8.69 -1.09
N LEU A 39 -5.67 -8.00 -2.21
CA LEU A 39 -6.68 -7.23 -2.95
C LEU A 39 -7.86 -8.08 -3.45
N ARG A 40 -7.64 -9.35 -3.81
CA ARG A 40 -8.73 -10.25 -4.23
C ARG A 40 -9.63 -10.68 -3.09
N GLU A 41 -9.09 -10.77 -1.88
CA GLU A 41 -9.87 -11.11 -0.69
C GLU A 41 -10.53 -9.85 -0.11
N HIS A 42 -9.81 -8.73 -0.13
CA HIS A 42 -10.17 -7.44 0.42
C HIS A 42 -9.59 -6.31 -0.43
N ASP A 43 -10.43 -5.59 -1.19
CA ASP A 43 -9.98 -4.50 -2.07
C ASP A 43 -9.62 -3.24 -1.27
N GLY A 44 -8.52 -3.30 -0.54
CA GLY A 44 -8.16 -2.29 0.44
C GLY A 44 -9.01 -2.36 1.71
N GLY A 45 -9.04 -1.25 2.43
CA GLY A 45 -9.65 -1.16 3.75
C GLY A 45 -8.95 -0.11 4.60
N GLU A 46 -9.56 0.28 5.71
CA GLU A 46 -9.02 1.33 6.56
C GLU A 46 -9.33 1.09 8.03
N GLY A 47 -8.53 1.70 8.91
CA GLY A 47 -8.74 1.63 10.34
C GLY A 47 -7.48 1.49 11.17
N PHE A 48 -7.68 1.11 12.42
CA PHE A 48 -6.58 0.82 13.34
C PHE A 48 -6.15 -0.64 13.24
N LEU A 49 -4.87 -0.84 12.96
CA LEU A 49 -4.16 -2.11 13.09
C LEU A 49 -3.18 -1.95 14.27
N GLY A 50 -3.49 -2.56 15.41
CA GLY A 50 -2.81 -2.23 16.66
C GLY A 50 -3.01 -0.74 17.01
N GLN A 51 -1.90 -0.02 17.25
CA GLN A 51 -1.91 1.42 17.52
C GLN A 51 -1.71 2.29 16.28
N ASN A 52 -1.55 1.66 15.11
CA ASN A 52 -1.25 2.34 13.86
C ASN A 52 -2.52 2.46 13.02
N TYR A 53 -2.79 3.65 12.49
CA TYR A 53 -3.83 3.80 11.48
C TYR A 53 -3.26 3.44 10.10
N LEU A 54 -4.05 2.73 9.30
CA LEU A 54 -3.70 2.34 7.96
C LEU A 54 -4.91 2.59 7.05
N MET A 55 -4.65 3.00 5.83
CA MET A 55 -5.63 3.11 4.76
C MET A 55 -5.01 2.49 3.52
N LEU A 56 -5.51 1.32 3.13
CA LEU A 56 -5.12 0.63 1.90
C LEU A 56 -6.09 1.00 0.79
N TRP A 57 -5.57 1.45 -0.34
CA TRP A 57 -6.38 1.90 -1.47
C TRP A 57 -6.88 0.74 -2.31
N LYS A 58 -8.01 0.97 -2.99
CA LYS A 58 -8.60 -0.01 -3.91
C LYS A 58 -7.74 -0.17 -5.16
N ALA A 59 -7.79 -1.35 -5.77
CA ALA A 59 -7.06 -1.69 -6.98
C ALA A 59 -7.30 -0.67 -8.11
N GLU A 60 -8.52 -0.16 -8.24
CA GLU A 60 -8.89 0.83 -9.26
C GLU A 60 -8.37 2.25 -8.99
N GLU A 61 -8.04 2.55 -7.75
CA GLU A 61 -7.55 3.86 -7.30
C GLU A 61 -6.04 3.99 -7.43
N LEU A 62 -5.30 2.88 -7.27
CA LEU A 62 -3.83 2.87 -7.18
C LEU A 62 -3.13 3.67 -8.29
N VAL A 63 -3.47 3.41 -9.56
CA VAL A 63 -2.84 4.09 -10.70
C VAL A 63 -3.22 5.56 -10.76
N THR A 64 -4.47 5.88 -10.38
CA THR A 64 -4.95 7.27 -10.35
C THR A 64 -4.27 8.06 -9.26
N PHE A 65 -4.21 7.54 -8.03
CA PHE A 65 -3.54 8.21 -6.92
C PHE A 65 -2.04 8.36 -7.15
N ASN A 66 -1.33 7.35 -7.67
CA ASN A 66 0.09 7.52 -8.01
C ASN A 66 0.34 8.61 -9.07
N ARG A 67 -0.62 8.81 -9.98
CA ARG A 67 -0.55 9.91 -10.96
C ARG A 67 -0.87 11.26 -10.31
N GLU A 68 -1.91 11.33 -9.48
CA GLU A 68 -2.37 12.57 -8.84
C GLU A 68 -1.40 13.08 -7.77
N TYR A 69 -0.70 12.18 -7.07
CA TYR A 69 0.41 12.51 -6.18
C TYR A 69 1.73 12.75 -6.91
N GLU A 70 1.75 12.69 -8.25
CA GLU A 70 2.93 12.96 -9.09
C GLU A 70 4.16 12.12 -8.67
N VAL A 71 3.93 10.86 -8.25
CA VAL A 71 4.96 9.99 -7.64
C VAL A 71 6.13 9.77 -8.60
N SER A 72 5.86 9.68 -9.90
CA SER A 72 6.90 9.53 -10.91
C SER A 72 7.84 10.73 -11.02
N GLU A 73 7.38 11.92 -10.64
CA GLU A 73 8.19 13.16 -10.63
C GLU A 73 8.97 13.29 -9.33
N TYR A 74 8.30 13.12 -8.19
CA TYR A 74 8.87 13.38 -6.88
C TYR A 74 9.62 12.20 -6.27
N ALA A 75 9.12 10.97 -6.43
CA ALA A 75 9.73 9.77 -5.88
C ALA A 75 9.82 8.63 -6.92
N PRO A 76 10.56 8.83 -8.03
CA PRO A 76 10.64 7.87 -9.10
C PRO A 76 11.14 6.51 -8.60
N GLY A 77 10.38 5.46 -8.92
CA GLY A 77 10.65 4.10 -8.46
C GLY A 77 9.90 3.69 -7.21
N LEU A 78 9.09 4.56 -6.61
CA LEU A 78 8.08 4.16 -5.63
C LEU A 78 6.72 3.93 -6.31
N PHE A 79 5.92 3.05 -5.71
CA PHE A 79 4.51 2.89 -6.03
C PHE A 79 3.69 2.89 -4.74
N LEU A 80 2.97 3.98 -4.50
CA LEU A 80 2.15 4.16 -3.32
C LEU A 80 0.94 3.21 -3.36
N PHE A 81 0.60 2.62 -2.21
CA PHE A 81 -0.53 1.69 -2.10
C PHE A 81 -1.45 1.98 -0.91
N GLY A 82 -1.10 2.95 -0.08
CA GLY A 82 -1.87 3.32 1.10
C GLY A 82 -1.25 4.48 1.87
N SER A 83 -1.83 4.78 3.03
CA SER A 83 -1.43 5.89 3.90
C SER A 83 -1.63 5.53 5.37
N ASP A 84 -0.97 6.28 6.25
CA ASP A 84 -1.24 6.28 7.69
C ASP A 84 -2.48 7.12 8.08
N GLY A 85 -3.23 7.65 7.11
CA GLY A 85 -4.37 8.55 7.32
C GLY A 85 -3.96 9.97 7.70
N GLY A 86 -2.67 10.27 7.66
CA GLY A 86 -2.07 11.56 8.00
C GLY A 86 -1.12 12.05 6.90
N GLY A 87 0.13 12.30 7.28
CA GLY A 87 1.11 12.96 6.42
C GLY A 87 1.91 12.01 5.53
N GLU A 88 1.77 10.69 5.71
CA GLU A 88 2.66 9.71 5.10
C GLU A 88 1.91 8.74 4.18
N ALA A 89 2.58 8.33 3.11
CA ALA A 89 2.18 7.26 2.22
C ALA A 89 3.02 6.01 2.47
N TYR A 90 2.43 4.84 2.29
CA TYR A 90 3.13 3.57 2.20
C TYR A 90 3.33 3.19 0.73
N ALA A 91 4.52 2.70 0.40
CA ALA A 91 4.90 2.43 -0.98
C ALA A 91 5.71 1.14 -1.14
N PHE A 92 5.55 0.48 -2.29
CA PHE A 92 6.51 -0.51 -2.76
C PHE A 92 7.71 0.20 -3.41
N ASP A 93 8.91 -0.18 -3.02
CA ASP A 93 10.14 0.21 -3.72
C ASP A 93 10.35 -0.69 -4.94
N THR A 94 9.92 -0.20 -6.11
CA THR A 94 9.98 -0.90 -7.40
C THR A 94 11.38 -0.91 -8.02
N ARG A 95 12.34 -0.20 -7.42
CA ARG A 95 13.76 -0.21 -7.86
C ARG A 95 14.46 -1.51 -7.47
N SER A 96 13.91 -2.22 -6.49
CA SER A 96 14.37 -3.55 -6.06
C SER A 96 13.39 -4.63 -6.51
N SER A 97 13.92 -5.79 -6.90
CA SER A 97 13.09 -6.97 -7.18
C SER A 97 12.36 -7.51 -5.94
N SER A 98 12.81 -7.15 -4.74
CA SER A 98 12.19 -7.56 -3.48
C SER A 98 10.92 -6.79 -3.12
N MET A 99 10.63 -5.67 -3.79
CA MET A 99 9.45 -4.83 -3.54
C MET A 99 9.29 -4.50 -2.04
N ASN A 100 10.38 -4.03 -1.40
CA ASN A 100 10.36 -3.65 0.00
C ASN A 100 9.33 -2.54 0.24
N VAL A 101 8.72 -2.54 1.42
CA VAL A 101 7.78 -1.50 1.82
C VAL A 101 8.52 -0.37 2.52
N VAL A 102 8.27 0.85 2.05
CA VAL A 102 8.78 2.10 2.64
C VAL A 102 7.61 3.00 3.03
N ARG A 103 7.85 4.00 3.88
CA ARG A 103 6.99 5.19 3.99
C ARG A 103 7.69 6.43 3.43
N VAL A 104 6.91 7.36 2.92
CA VAL A 104 7.36 8.64 2.37
C VAL A 104 6.35 9.74 2.70
N PRO A 105 6.77 10.97 3.03
CA PRO A 105 5.85 12.06 3.27
C PRO A 105 5.12 12.47 1.99
N PHE A 106 3.84 12.84 2.11
CA PHE A 106 3.10 13.45 1.00
C PHE A 106 3.61 14.85 0.67
N ILE A 107 3.90 15.67 1.70
CA ILE A 107 4.39 17.03 1.53
C ILE A 107 5.91 17.01 1.45
N GLY A 108 6.45 17.54 0.35
CA GLY A 108 7.89 17.46 0.08
C GLY A 108 8.34 16.03 -0.23
N MET A 109 7.44 15.23 -0.82
CA MET A 109 7.75 13.88 -1.28
C MET A 109 9.06 13.89 -2.05
N ASP A 110 9.99 13.05 -1.64
CA ASP A 110 11.27 12.84 -2.32
C ASP A 110 11.74 11.42 -1.99
N LEU A 111 12.33 10.77 -2.98
CA LEU A 111 12.92 9.44 -2.83
C LEU A 111 13.97 9.37 -1.72
N ALA A 112 14.68 10.47 -1.44
CA ALA A 112 15.66 10.59 -0.38
C ALA A 112 15.05 10.52 1.03
N TYR A 113 13.75 10.80 1.17
CA TYR A 113 13.02 10.73 2.43
C TYR A 113 12.26 9.42 2.61
N ALA A 114 12.34 8.49 1.65
CA ALA A 114 11.76 7.17 1.78
C ALA A 114 12.45 6.37 2.89
N THR A 115 11.69 5.97 3.92
CA THR A 115 12.22 5.19 5.05
C THR A 115 11.73 3.74 5.00
N PRO A 116 12.63 2.74 5.05
CA PRO A 116 12.24 1.32 5.04
C PRO A 116 11.39 0.93 6.24
N ILE A 117 10.38 0.08 6.01
CA ILE A 117 9.52 -0.48 7.05
C ILE A 117 9.63 -2.00 7.10
N ALA A 118 9.54 -2.67 5.95
CA ALA A 118 9.51 -4.13 5.89
C ALA A 118 9.97 -4.68 4.53
N ASN A 119 10.34 -5.97 4.50
CA ASN A 119 10.78 -6.67 3.29
C ASN A 119 9.60 -7.33 2.55
N GLY A 120 8.49 -6.61 2.40
CA GLY A 120 7.29 -7.08 1.68
C GLY A 120 5.98 -6.78 2.43
N PHE A 121 4.87 -7.02 1.74
CA PHE A 121 3.54 -6.63 2.21
C PHE A 121 3.10 -7.40 3.47
N SER A 122 3.27 -8.72 3.50
CA SER A 122 2.88 -9.52 4.67
C SER A 122 3.67 -9.12 5.94
N GLN A 123 4.97 -8.87 5.81
CA GLN A 123 5.79 -8.41 6.93
C GLN A 123 5.40 -6.98 7.36
N PHE A 124 5.06 -6.12 6.40
CA PHE A 124 4.55 -4.78 6.69
C PHE A 124 3.30 -4.81 7.58
N LEU A 125 2.31 -5.66 7.26
CA LEU A 125 1.13 -5.82 8.11
C LEU A 125 1.50 -6.29 9.52
N SER A 126 2.44 -7.23 9.64
CA SER A 126 2.93 -7.70 10.95
C SER A 126 3.62 -6.59 11.74
N VAL A 127 4.41 -5.72 11.08
CA VAL A 127 5.08 -4.59 11.75
C VAL A 127 4.06 -3.61 12.32
N LEU A 128 2.96 -3.35 11.61
CA LEU A 128 1.94 -2.42 12.07
C LEU A 128 1.05 -2.98 13.18
N THR A 129 0.98 -4.31 13.36
CA THR A 129 0.24 -4.92 14.48
C THR A 129 0.95 -4.86 15.84
N LEU A 130 2.24 -4.48 15.86
CA LEU A 130 3.05 -4.37 17.09
C LEU A 130 2.78 -3.06 17.82
#